data_AF-A0A1J7BFQ9-F1
#
_entry.id   AF-A0A1J7BFQ9-F1
#
_cell.length_a   1.000
_cell.length_b   1.000
_cell.length_c   1.000
_cell.angle_alpha   90.00
_cell.angle_beta   90.00
_cell.angle_gamma   90.00
#
_symmetry.space_group_name_H-M   'P 1'
#
loop_
_entity.id
_entity.type
_entity.pdbx_description
1 polymer ?
#
loop_
_entity_poly.entity_id
_entity_poly.type
_entity_poly.pdbx_seq_one_letter_code
_entity_poly.pdbx_strand_id
1 'polypeptide(L)'
;MDSAVELEDALDRLAELVVSTDSAADLANVRRRIGRRRLRVLVAGEAKRGKSTLINALLGQPLLPMGVTPLTSVATVVRRGSVEQVTAEFRDRRRTKHLLSELPALVTQHGNRDNELHLVEVQVKLADASLPSGVELVDSPGNGSVLRLDHHA
;
A
#
# COMPACT_ATOMS: atom_id res chain seq x y z
N MET A 1 6.58 -17.87 23.85
CA MET A 1 7.58 -17.18 23.02
C MET A 1 6.84 -16.51 21.87
N ASP A 2 7.26 -15.32 21.46
CA ASP A 2 6.64 -14.61 20.32
C ASP A 2 7.01 -15.39 19.05
N SER A 3 6.03 -16.04 18.40
CA SER A 3 6.25 -16.85 17.20
C SER A 3 6.91 -16.08 16.05
N ALA A 4 6.81 -14.74 16.05
CA ALA A 4 7.53 -13.90 15.10
C ALA A 4 9.05 -13.86 15.37
N VAL A 5 9.47 -13.92 16.63
CA VAL A 5 10.89 -13.95 17.02
C VAL A 5 11.51 -15.29 16.64
N GLU A 6 10.80 -16.40 16.89
CA GLU A 6 11.25 -17.75 16.48
C GLU A 6 11.44 -17.85 14.96
N LEU A 7 10.56 -17.21 14.19
CA LEU A 7 10.64 -17.18 12.73
C LEU A 7 11.78 -16.29 12.23
N GLU A 8 12.04 -15.15 12.86
CA GLU A 8 13.19 -14.30 12.54
C GLU A 8 14.52 -15.03 12.83
N ASP A 9 14.63 -15.69 13.97
CA ASP A 9 15.80 -16.51 14.33
C ASP A 9 16.02 -17.67 13.35
N ALA A 10 14.94 -18.31 12.90
CA ALA A 10 15.03 -19.38 11.90
C ALA A 10 15.51 -18.86 10.54
N LEU A 11 15.10 -17.67 10.12
CA LEU A 11 15.57 -17.04 8.89
C LEU A 11 17.05 -16.65 8.98
N ASP A 12 17.52 -16.24 10.15
CA ASP A 12 18.93 -15.89 10.37
C ASP A 12 19.84 -17.12 10.26
N ARG A 13 19.42 -18.23 10.86
CA ARG A 13 20.11 -19.52 10.70
C ARG A 13 20.09 -20.01 9.27
N LEU A 14 19.00 -19.81 8.54
CA LEU A 14 18.92 -20.21 7.14
C LEU A 14 19.84 -19.36 6.27
N ALA A 15 20.03 -18.07 6.60
CA ALA A 15 20.90 -17.17 5.86
C ALA A 15 22.37 -17.57 5.95
N GLU A 16 22.80 -18.13 7.08
CA GLU A 16 24.15 -18.68 7.27
C GLU A 16 24.44 -19.92 6.42
N LEU A 17 23.39 -20.64 5.99
CA LEU A 17 23.48 -21.87 5.21
C LEU A 17 23.35 -21.65 3.69
N VAL A 18 22.95 -20.44 3.27
CA VAL A 18 22.74 -20.13 1.85
C VAL A 18 24.06 -19.73 1.19
N VAL A 19 24.41 -20.46 0.12
CA VAL A 19 25.67 -20.26 -0.63
C VAL A 19 25.45 -19.43 -1.91
N SER A 20 24.22 -19.37 -2.44
CA SER A 20 23.89 -18.59 -3.63
C SER A 20 23.43 -17.16 -3.30
N THR A 21 23.88 -16.19 -4.09
CA THR A 21 23.53 -14.77 -3.94
C THR A 21 22.04 -14.50 -4.13
N ASP A 22 21.39 -15.23 -5.04
CA ASP A 22 19.96 -15.03 -5.34
C ASP A 22 19.07 -15.48 -4.17
N SER A 23 19.34 -16.66 -3.62
CA SER A 23 18.58 -17.16 -2.46
C SER A 23 18.83 -16.33 -1.20
N ALA A 24 20.02 -15.72 -1.06
CA ALA A 24 20.31 -14.80 0.04
C ALA A 24 19.50 -13.50 -0.08
N ALA A 25 19.32 -12.99 -1.31
CA ALA A 25 18.50 -11.82 -1.58
C ALA A 25 17.01 -12.09 -1.29
N ASP A 26 16.49 -13.24 -1.70
CA ASP A 26 15.12 -13.68 -1.42
C ASP A 26 14.88 -13.82 0.09
N LEU A 27 15.83 -14.42 0.80
CA LEU A 27 15.72 -14.60 2.25
C LEU A 27 15.74 -13.28 3.00
N ALA A 28 16.61 -12.34 2.58
CA ALA A 28 16.62 -10.98 3.11
C ALA A 28 15.30 -10.24 2.80
N ASN A 29 14.67 -10.49 1.65
CA ASN A 29 13.33 -9.97 1.33
C ASN A 29 12.27 -10.52 2.29
N VAL A 30 12.25 -11.83 2.53
CA VAL A 30 11.31 -12.48 3.45
C VAL A 30 11.48 -11.95 4.87
N ARG A 31 12.71 -11.93 5.40
CA ARG A 31 13.02 -11.38 6.73
C ARG A 31 12.51 -9.96 6.88
N ARG A 32 12.80 -9.11 5.89
CA ARG A 32 12.35 -7.72 5.87
C ARG A 32 10.84 -7.57 5.79
N ARG A 33 10.13 -8.48 5.12
CA ARG A 33 8.64 -8.48 5.07
C ARG A 33 8.05 -8.83 6.43
N ILE A 34 8.60 -9.83 7.11
CA ILE A 34 8.14 -10.29 8.43
C ILE A 34 8.44 -9.23 9.50
N GLY A 35 9.67 -8.74 9.56
CA GLY A 35 10.07 -7.73 10.55
C GLY A 35 9.32 -6.39 10.42
N ARG A 36 8.75 -6.10 9.25
CA ARG A 36 7.88 -4.92 9.07
C ARG A 36 6.54 -5.03 9.79
N ARG A 37 6.10 -6.25 10.18
CA ARG A 37 4.85 -6.52 10.92
C ARG A 37 3.65 -5.70 10.41
N ARG A 38 3.45 -5.69 9.08
CA ARG A 38 2.40 -4.88 8.42
C ARG A 38 1.12 -5.68 8.24
N LEU A 39 0.01 -5.15 8.73
CA LEU A 39 -1.36 -5.63 8.51
C LEU A 39 -2.05 -4.73 7.48
N ARG A 40 -2.34 -5.26 6.31
CA ARG A 40 -3.12 -4.56 5.28
C ARG A 40 -4.60 -4.89 5.43
N VAL A 41 -5.43 -3.84 5.51
CA VAL A 41 -6.88 -3.93 5.58
C VAL A 41 -7.46 -3.34 4.30
N LEU A 42 -8.06 -4.20 3.47
CA LEU A 42 -8.71 -3.81 2.23
C LEU A 42 -10.17 -3.42 2.49
N VAL A 43 -10.54 -2.21 2.09
CA VAL A 43 -11.95 -1.80 2.07
C VAL A 43 -12.50 -2.05 0.67
N ALA A 44 -13.22 -3.17 0.51
CA ALA A 44 -13.78 -3.60 -0.77
C ALA A 44 -15.29 -3.36 -0.87
N GLY A 45 -15.79 -3.29 -2.10
CA GLY A 45 -17.21 -3.10 -2.41
C GLY A 45 -17.41 -2.35 -3.73
N GLU A 46 -18.62 -2.39 -4.28
CA GLU A 46 -18.95 -1.72 -5.53
C GLU A 46 -18.57 -0.24 -5.54
N ALA A 47 -18.31 0.31 -6.73
CA ALA A 47 -18.15 1.75 -6.92
C ALA A 47 -19.29 2.53 -6.23
N LYS A 48 -18.97 3.70 -5.67
CA LYS A 48 -19.94 4.64 -5.08
C LYS A 48 -20.70 4.15 -3.83
N ARG A 49 -20.14 3.22 -3.06
CA ARG A 49 -20.71 2.77 -1.76
C ARG A 49 -20.08 3.44 -0.52
N GLY A 50 -19.32 4.53 -0.71
CA GLY A 50 -18.73 5.28 0.41
C GLY A 50 -17.45 4.69 1.00
N LYS A 51 -16.70 3.85 0.26
CA LYS A 51 -15.44 3.25 0.72
C LYS A 51 -14.39 4.28 1.12
N SER A 52 -14.10 5.23 0.24
CA SER A 52 -13.16 6.32 0.51
C SER A 52 -13.67 7.23 1.65
N THR A 53 -14.99 7.40 1.79
CA THR A 53 -15.61 8.11 2.92
C THR A 53 -15.38 7.38 4.25
N LEU A 54 -15.57 6.05 4.29
CA LEU A 54 -15.29 5.23 5.46
C LEU A 54 -13.81 5.31 5.84
N ILE A 55 -12.91 5.20 4.87
CA ILE A 55 -11.47 5.32 5.12
C ILE A 55 -11.13 6.71 5.68
N ASN A 56 -11.64 7.79 5.07
CA ASN A 56 -11.41 9.15 5.59
C ASN A 56 -11.93 9.32 7.03
N ALA A 57 -13.09 8.74 7.35
CA ALA A 57 -13.62 8.74 8.71
C ALA A 57 -12.71 7.98 9.69
N LEU A 58 -12.18 6.81 9.29
CA LEU A 58 -11.20 6.04 10.09
C LEU A 58 -9.86 6.78 10.25
N LEU A 59 -9.44 7.52 9.23
CA LEU A 59 -8.23 8.35 9.30
C LEU A 59 -8.43 9.59 10.17
N GLY A 60 -9.68 10.04 10.36
CA GLY A 60 -10.03 11.29 11.04
C GLY A 60 -9.79 12.55 10.20
N GLN A 61 -9.55 12.40 8.89
CA GLN A 61 -9.25 13.50 7.98
C GLN A 61 -9.67 13.20 6.54
N PRO A 62 -10.06 14.21 5.74
CA PRO A 62 -10.51 14.03 4.36
C PRO A 62 -9.32 13.90 3.38
N LEU A 63 -8.61 12.77 3.42
CA LEU A 63 -7.44 12.52 2.56
C LEU A 63 -7.85 12.05 1.16
N LEU A 64 -8.63 10.96 1.08
CA LEU A 64 -8.97 10.32 -0.19
C LEU A 64 -10.04 11.12 -0.92
N PRO A 65 -9.95 11.27 -2.27
CA PRO A 65 -10.96 11.96 -3.05
C PRO A 65 -12.37 11.37 -2.88
N MET A 66 -13.39 12.22 -2.72
CA MET A 66 -14.80 11.83 -2.53
C MET A 66 -15.70 12.51 -3.58
N GLY A 67 -16.73 11.81 -4.06
CA GLY A 67 -17.68 12.33 -5.06
C GLY A 67 -18.68 11.29 -5.59
N VAL A 68 -19.61 11.74 -6.46
CA VAL A 68 -20.75 10.94 -6.95
C VAL A 68 -20.46 10.05 -8.17
N THR A 69 -19.35 10.25 -8.85
CA THR A 69 -18.85 9.41 -9.95
C THR A 69 -17.80 8.41 -9.43
N PRO A 70 -17.53 7.26 -10.11
CA PRO A 70 -16.42 6.41 -9.70
C PRO A 70 -15.14 7.25 -9.80
N LEU A 71 -14.56 7.62 -8.66
CA LEU A 71 -13.34 8.43 -8.66
C LEU A 71 -12.11 7.55 -8.66
N THR A 72 -12.05 6.46 -7.91
CA THR A 72 -10.79 5.70 -7.77
C THR A 72 -10.45 4.88 -9.03
N SER A 73 -9.35 5.22 -9.72
CA SER A 73 -8.77 4.48 -10.86
C SER A 73 -7.57 3.61 -10.46
N VAL A 74 -6.91 3.94 -9.34
CA VAL A 74 -5.71 3.25 -8.84
C VAL A 74 -5.89 2.92 -7.36
N ALA A 75 -5.42 1.74 -6.95
CA ALA A 75 -5.43 1.36 -5.54
C ALA A 75 -4.53 2.29 -4.71
N THR A 76 -5.05 2.77 -3.58
CA THR A 76 -4.34 3.70 -2.70
C THR A 76 -4.13 3.06 -1.33
N VAL A 77 -2.88 2.94 -0.91
CA VAL A 77 -2.49 2.39 0.39
C VAL A 77 -2.11 3.52 1.33
N VAL A 78 -2.87 3.70 2.41
CA VAL A 78 -2.63 4.73 3.42
C VAL A 78 -2.05 4.08 4.67
N ARG A 79 -0.99 4.68 5.21
CA ARG A 79 -0.35 4.24 6.45
C ARG A 79 0.21 5.42 7.24
N ARG A 80 0.50 5.16 8.51
CA ARG A 80 1.30 6.09 9.33
C ARG A 80 2.76 6.13 8.87
N GLY A 81 3.40 7.29 8.95
CA GLY A 81 4.83 7.49 8.74
C GLY A 81 5.31 8.79 9.39
N SER A 82 6.61 8.96 9.59
CA SER A 82 7.15 10.18 10.23
C SER A 82 7.15 11.43 9.35
N VAL A 83 7.07 11.24 8.02
CA VAL A 83 7.08 12.33 7.04
C VAL A 83 5.94 12.06 6.05
N GLU A 84 5.12 13.08 5.84
CA GLU A 84 4.04 13.04 4.87
C GLU A 84 4.60 12.91 3.46
N GLN A 85 4.08 11.94 2.71
CA GLN A 85 4.61 11.62 1.39
C GLN A 85 3.63 10.77 0.60
N VAL A 86 3.42 11.14 -0.66
CA VAL A 86 2.80 10.27 -1.66
C VAL A 86 3.91 9.62 -2.49
N THR A 87 3.80 8.32 -2.74
CA THR A 87 4.70 7.57 -3.63
C THR A 87 3.86 6.83 -4.65
N ALA A 88 4.03 7.15 -5.92
CA ALA A 88 3.42 6.41 -7.02
C ALA A 88 4.39 5.33 -7.50
N GLU A 89 3.91 4.09 -7.61
CA GLU A 89 4.65 2.97 -8.18
C GLU A 89 4.09 2.65 -9.57
N PHE A 90 4.95 2.66 -10.57
CA PHE A 90 4.61 2.38 -11.96
C PHE A 90 4.84 0.90 -12.28
N ARG A 91 4.19 0.39 -13.34
CA ARG A 91 4.37 -1.00 -13.79
C ARG A 91 5.81 -1.35 -14.18
N ASP A 92 6.61 -0.36 -14.58
CA ASP A 92 8.05 -0.48 -14.86
C ASP A 92 8.93 -0.50 -13.58
N ARG A 93 8.30 -0.56 -12.39
CA ARG A 93 8.92 -0.50 -11.06
C ARG A 93 9.57 0.84 -10.70
N ARG A 94 9.41 1.87 -11.53
CA ARG A 94 9.81 3.23 -11.18
C ARG A 94 8.94 3.73 -10.03
N ARG A 95 9.55 4.52 -9.13
CA ARG A 95 8.86 5.18 -8.02
C ARG A 95 9.10 6.68 -8.05
N THR A 96 8.04 7.45 -7.94
CA THR A 96 8.11 8.92 -7.86
C THR A 96 7.44 9.41 -6.59
N LYS A 97 8.02 10.44 -5.98
CA LYS A 97 7.47 11.10 -4.79
C LYS A 97 6.65 12.32 -5.21
N HIS A 98 5.54 12.52 -4.52
CA HIS A 98 4.58 13.61 -4.76
C HIS A 98 4.10 14.20 -3.44
N LEU A 99 3.54 15.41 -3.51
CA LEU A 99 2.83 16.05 -2.41
C LEU A 99 1.44 15.42 -2.22
N LEU A 100 0.86 15.58 -1.03
CA LEU A 100 -0.52 15.12 -0.75
C LEU A 100 -1.54 15.80 -1.67
N SER A 101 -1.33 17.07 -2.01
CA SER A 101 -2.20 17.83 -2.92
C SER A 101 -2.25 17.27 -4.34
N GLU A 102 -1.25 16.50 -4.76
CA GLU A 102 -1.17 15.88 -6.08
C GLU A 102 -1.86 14.52 -6.13
N LEU A 103 -2.26 13.96 -4.97
CA LEU A 103 -2.93 12.67 -4.89
C LEU A 103 -4.14 12.54 -5.83
N PRO A 104 -5.06 13.53 -5.94
CA PRO A 104 -6.19 13.42 -6.84
C PRO A 104 -5.81 13.24 -8.31
N ALA A 105 -4.69 13.84 -8.75
CA ALA A 105 -4.20 13.71 -10.12
C ALA A 105 -3.76 12.28 -10.44
N LEU A 106 -3.34 11.51 -9.42
CA LEU A 106 -2.79 10.16 -9.60
C LEU A 106 -3.86 9.07 -9.50
N VAL A 107 -4.83 9.23 -8.60
CA VAL A 107 -5.74 8.13 -8.20
C VAL A 107 -7.15 8.31 -8.69
N THR A 108 -7.51 9.47 -9.24
CA THR A 108 -8.88 9.72 -9.70
C THR A 108 -9.08 9.44 -11.20
N GLN A 109 -10.31 9.12 -11.62
CA GLN A 109 -10.69 9.02 -13.03
C GLN A 109 -10.58 10.36 -13.77
N HIS A 110 -10.65 11.50 -13.05
CA HIS A 110 -10.47 12.81 -13.65
C HIS A 110 -8.98 13.12 -13.89
N GLY A 111 -8.11 12.78 -12.95
CA GLY A 111 -6.67 13.03 -13.04
C GLY A 111 -5.89 11.96 -13.82
N ASN A 112 -6.31 10.70 -13.71
CA ASN A 112 -5.67 9.52 -14.28
C ASN A 112 -6.76 8.55 -14.73
N ARG A 113 -7.47 8.93 -15.80
CA ARG A 113 -8.55 8.15 -16.41
C ARG A 113 -8.06 6.76 -16.77
N ASP A 114 -8.82 5.74 -16.38
CA ASP A 114 -8.55 4.32 -16.67
C ASP A 114 -7.10 3.87 -16.38
N ASN A 115 -6.43 4.57 -15.46
CA ASN A 115 -5.02 4.37 -15.13
C ASN A 115 -4.08 4.47 -16.37
N GLU A 116 -4.26 5.50 -17.20
CA GLU A 116 -3.38 5.87 -18.32
C GLU A 116 -1.92 6.11 -17.89
N LEU A 117 -1.67 6.53 -16.64
CA LEU A 117 -0.32 6.64 -16.06
C LEU A 117 0.34 5.29 -15.75
N HIS A 118 -0.38 4.17 -15.92
CA HIS A 118 0.11 2.81 -15.71
C HIS A 118 0.70 2.57 -14.31
N LEU A 119 -0.01 3.08 -13.29
CA LEU A 119 0.35 2.88 -11.89
C LEU A 119 -0.07 1.48 -11.41
N VAL A 120 0.73 0.90 -10.52
CA VAL A 120 0.41 -0.34 -9.79
C VAL A 120 -0.35 0.00 -8.52
N GLU A 121 0.20 0.93 -7.73
CA GLU A 121 -0.42 1.44 -6.51
C GLU A 121 0.09 2.87 -6.22
N VAL A 122 -0.64 3.59 -5.38
CA VAL A 122 -0.17 4.83 -4.76
C VAL A 122 -0.11 4.62 -3.25
N GLN A 123 1.06 4.85 -2.66
CA GLN A 123 1.26 4.77 -1.22
C GLN A 123 1.26 6.17 -0.61
N VAL A 124 0.46 6.37 0.43
CA VAL A 124 0.38 7.60 1.20
C VAL A 124 0.88 7.35 2.62
N LYS A 125 1.89 8.12 3.04
CA LYS A 125 2.32 8.21 4.43
C LYS A 125 1.74 9.48 5.02
N LEU A 126 1.12 9.35 6.19
CA LEU A 126 0.61 10.46 6.99
C LEU A 126 1.33 10.52 8.33
N ALA A 127 1.71 11.72 8.76
CA ALA A 127 2.31 11.97 10.07
C ALA A 127 1.30 11.71 11.19
N ASP A 128 0.11 12.28 11.05
CA ASP A 128 -0.90 12.34 12.11
C ASP A 128 -2.10 11.41 11.84
N ALA A 129 -1.91 10.33 11.10
CA ALA A 129 -2.99 9.36 10.87
C ALA A 129 -3.39 8.64 12.17
N SER A 130 -4.70 8.62 12.43
CA SER A 130 -5.38 7.86 13.50
C SER A 130 -5.33 6.32 13.28
N LEU A 131 -4.21 5.80 12.79
CA LEU A 131 -4.00 4.38 12.51
C LEU A 131 -3.04 3.75 13.52
N PRO A 132 -3.33 2.53 14.00
CA PRO A 132 -2.38 1.76 14.80
C PRO A 132 -1.06 1.52 14.05
N SER A 133 0.03 1.37 14.79
CA SER A 133 1.32 0.99 14.20
C SER A 133 1.20 -0.34 13.46
N GLY A 134 1.82 -0.42 12.28
CA GLY A 134 1.77 -1.61 11.42
C GLY A 134 0.50 -1.76 10.59
N VAL A 135 -0.55 -0.97 10.80
CA VAL A 135 -1.79 -1.06 9.99
C VAL A 135 -1.72 -0.19 8.75
N GLU A 136 -2.22 -0.73 7.63
CA GLU A 136 -2.41 0.00 6.37
C GLU A 136 -3.83 -0.19 5.88
N LEU A 137 -4.47 0.92 5.47
CA LEU A 137 -5.78 0.88 4.81
C LEU A 137 -5.58 0.92 3.30
N VAL A 138 -6.34 0.10 2.58
CA VAL A 138 -6.31 0.07 1.12
C VAL A 138 -7.68 0.49 0.57
N ASP A 139 -7.71 1.59 -0.17
CA ASP A 139 -8.84 1.96 -1.03
C ASP A 139 -8.64 1.34 -2.41
N SER A 140 -9.67 0.66 -2.91
CA SER A 140 -9.62 -0.02 -4.21
C SER A 140 -10.60 0.58 -5.22
N PRO A 141 -10.27 0.59 -6.52
CA PRO A 141 -11.21 0.90 -7.59
C PRO A 141 -12.50 0.08 -7.48
N GLY A 142 -13.63 0.69 -7.83
CA GLY A 142 -14.96 0.10 -7.61
C GLY A 142 -15.35 -1.05 -8.52
N ASN A 143 -14.43 -1.55 -9.35
CA ASN A 143 -14.70 -2.46 -10.47
C ASN A 143 -14.17 -3.86 -10.20
N GLY A 144 -14.09 -4.33 -8.95
CA GLY A 144 -13.71 -5.71 -8.65
C GLY A 144 -12.38 -6.20 -9.27
N SER A 145 -11.55 -5.29 -9.80
CA SER A 145 -10.23 -5.56 -10.30
C SER A 145 -9.39 -5.80 -9.07
N VAL A 146 -9.50 -7.06 -8.63
CA VAL A 146 -8.75 -7.69 -7.57
C VAL A 146 -7.38 -7.06 -7.57
N LEU A 147 -7.07 -6.40 -6.45
CA LEU A 147 -5.70 -6.07 -6.11
C LEU A 147 -4.94 -7.38 -6.33
N ARG A 148 -4.22 -7.49 -7.44
CA ARG A 148 -3.29 -8.59 -7.61
C ARG A 148 -2.25 -8.36 -6.53
N LEU A 149 -2.50 -8.99 -5.38
CA LEU A 149 -1.50 -9.26 -4.36
C LEU A 149 -0.54 -10.28 -4.97
N ASP A 150 0.03 -9.93 -6.12
CA ASP A 150 1.09 -10.69 -6.72
C ASP A 150 2.28 -10.43 -5.79
N HIS A 151 2.50 -11.42 -4.95
CA HIS A 151 3.74 -11.62 -4.22
C HIS A 151 4.86 -11.79 -5.25
N HIS A 152 5.31 -10.70 -5.86
CA HIS A 152 6.57 -10.73 -6.57
C HIS A 152 7.69 -10.76 -5.53
N ALA A 153 8.19 -11.98 -5.39
CA ALA A 153 9.47 -12.46 -4.87
C ALA A 153 10.53 -11.37 -4.67
#